data_AF-A0A9E6JV25-F1
#
_entry.id   AF-A0A9E6JV25-F1
#
_cell.length_a   1.000
_cell.length_b   1.000
_cell.length_c   1.000
_cell.angle_alpha   90.00
_cell.angle_beta   90.00
_cell.angle_gamma   90.00
#
_symmetry.space_group_name_H-M   'P 1'
#
loop_
_entity.id
_entity.type
_entity.pdbx_description
1 polymer ?
#
loop_
_entity_poly.entity_id
_entity_poly.type
_entity_poly.pdbx_seq_one_letter_code
_entity_poly.pdbx_strand_id
1 'polypeptide(L)'
;MNKIRKVLYPVLFFLLIFSISGEYSVAAVGKAAQPGVLKPTPTQEESGRYLAQYLLQNHYRKVPVNDSLAQQIFNRYLDNLDNNRSYFTAPEVEKMRQEAGIHFDDDFVSGNPARGFAIYNQFLKRAREKMAYMKSSLQTAKFDFSAPETLELERSKTAPWPADQAALRDLWRKELKYQYLSMKYSGEKGKNIRTELLKSFDNRIKIFNQQKPEDAFQAYMLAITSSFDPHTDYFSPDEFENFQIDMSRSLEGIGAKLQMENEYTVVNEIIPGGPAFKSNRLKKGDKIVGVGQGDKGEIVDVIGWRINDVVKKIRGAKGTVVRLKVLPASQAGKGPARIIRLVRATVDLQEQAAQKKIIYENGHKIGVIVLPSFYLDFEGERQQKQNYASTTKDVTRIINELKRENVEGIIVDLRENGGGSLEEAVNVTGLFTGKGPVVQVSNALGGKMVLKDENYPMLYSGPLVVLVNRYSASASEIFAAAIQDYGRGL
;
A
#
# COMPACT_ATOMS: atom_id res chain seq x y z
N MET A 1 96.86 43.43 -7.62
CA MET A 1 96.64 44.43 -6.54
C MET A 1 95.15 44.58 -6.31
N ASN A 2 94.76 44.39 -5.05
CA ASN A 2 93.49 44.61 -4.35
C ASN A 2 92.19 43.97 -4.89
N LYS A 3 91.64 42.89 -4.28
CA LYS A 3 91.09 42.68 -2.91
C LYS A 3 89.67 43.25 -2.76
N ILE A 4 88.65 42.40 -2.53
CA ILE A 4 88.02 42.03 -1.22
C ILE A 4 86.52 42.44 -1.30
N ARG A 5 85.44 41.75 -0.86
CA ARG A 5 85.07 40.80 0.24
C ARG A 5 83.74 40.09 -0.21
N LYS A 6 83.47 38.78 -0.05
CA LYS A 6 82.96 38.03 1.14
C LYS A 6 81.63 38.62 1.70
N VAL A 7 80.45 37.94 1.79
CA VAL A 7 80.05 36.75 2.60
C VAL A 7 78.50 36.49 2.52
N LEU A 8 78.07 35.19 2.64
CA LEU A 8 76.84 34.50 3.19
C LEU A 8 75.48 35.26 3.36
N TYR A 9 74.24 34.72 3.39
CA TYR A 9 73.55 33.39 3.41
C TYR A 9 72.03 33.64 3.08
N PRO A 10 71.08 32.66 3.07
CA PRO A 10 69.88 32.67 2.21
C PRO A 10 68.63 33.25 2.88
N VAL A 11 67.69 33.80 2.11
CA VAL A 11 66.31 34.06 2.58
C VAL A 11 65.32 33.83 1.44
N LEU A 12 64.38 32.92 1.67
CA LEU A 12 63.18 32.71 0.85
C LEU A 12 62.41 34.02 0.65
N PHE A 13 61.95 34.30 -0.57
CA PHE A 13 60.71 35.04 -0.74
C PHE A 13 59.93 34.55 -1.97
N PHE A 14 58.67 34.22 -1.70
CA PHE A 14 57.61 33.81 -2.62
C PHE A 14 57.46 34.79 -3.79
N LEU A 15 57.32 34.26 -5.01
CA LEU A 15 56.82 35.03 -6.15
C LEU A 15 55.82 34.18 -6.93
N LEU A 16 54.56 34.62 -6.89
CA LEU A 16 53.41 34.10 -7.61
C LEU A 16 53.70 34.03 -9.11
N ILE A 17 53.51 32.85 -9.69
CA ILE A 17 53.36 32.67 -11.13
C ILE A 17 51.88 32.32 -11.38
N PHE A 18 51.16 33.26 -12.00
CA PHE A 18 49.84 33.01 -12.59
C PHE A 18 50.00 32.00 -13.72
N SER A 19 49.53 30.77 -13.50
CA SER A 19 49.32 29.78 -14.56
C SER A 19 47.82 29.70 -14.84
N ILE A 20 47.41 30.16 -16.02
CA ILE A 20 46.05 30.00 -16.53
C ILE A 20 45.92 28.55 -17.02
N SER A 21 45.42 27.67 -16.16
CA SER A 21 44.88 26.37 -16.55
C SER A 21 43.37 26.52 -16.72
N GLY A 22 42.90 26.42 -17.97
CA GLY A 22 41.48 26.38 -18.28
C GLY A 22 40.85 25.10 -17.74
N GLU A 23 40.11 25.20 -16.64
CA GLU A 23 39.20 24.16 -16.18
C GLU A 23 37.96 24.17 -17.08
N TYR A 24 37.69 23.04 -17.74
CA TYR A 24 36.36 22.75 -18.26
C TYR A 24 35.41 22.62 -17.06
N SER A 25 34.73 23.71 -16.73
CA SER A 25 33.67 23.72 -15.73
C SER A 25 32.50 22.88 -16.25
N VAL A 26 32.39 21.65 -15.73
CA VAL A 26 31.14 20.89 -15.83
C VAL A 26 30.12 21.69 -15.05
N ALA A 27 29.23 22.38 -15.77
CA ALA A 27 28.15 23.16 -15.20
C ALA A 27 27.49 22.38 -14.06
N ALA A 28 27.50 22.97 -12.86
CA ALA A 28 26.94 22.39 -11.67
C ALA A 28 25.44 22.11 -11.88
N VAL A 29 25.11 20.86 -12.19
CA VAL A 29 23.77 20.33 -11.93
C VAL A 29 23.57 20.48 -10.43
N GLY A 30 22.61 21.30 -10.01
CA GLY A 30 22.31 21.55 -8.60
C GLY A 30 22.26 20.25 -7.82
N LYS A 31 23.14 20.10 -6.82
CA LYS A 31 23.05 19.01 -5.84
C LYS A 31 21.69 19.15 -5.15
N ALA A 32 20.74 18.30 -5.51
CA ALA A 32 19.57 18.06 -4.67
C ALA A 32 20.10 17.71 -3.27
N ALA A 33 19.58 18.37 -2.22
CA ALA A 33 19.93 18.07 -0.84
C ALA A 33 19.78 16.55 -0.62
N GLN A 34 20.80 15.90 -0.04
CA GLN A 34 20.63 14.50 0.34
C GLN A 34 19.48 14.42 1.34
N PRO A 35 18.54 13.47 1.18
CA PRO A 35 17.48 13.26 2.17
C PRO A 35 18.11 13.06 3.55
N GLY A 36 17.53 13.68 4.58
CA GLY A 36 17.95 13.50 5.96
C GLY A 36 17.79 12.05 6.41
N VAL A 37 18.62 11.62 7.35
CA VAL A 37 18.49 10.31 8.00
C VAL A 37 17.17 10.29 8.77
N LEU A 38 16.31 9.31 8.47
CA LEU A 38 15.04 9.13 9.17
C LEU A 38 15.31 8.70 10.61
N LYS A 39 14.57 9.29 11.55
CA LYS A 39 14.61 8.96 12.98
C LYS A 39 13.19 8.77 13.50
N PRO A 40 12.98 7.89 14.50
CA PRO A 40 11.67 7.75 15.11
C PRO A 40 11.27 9.05 15.81
N THR A 41 9.97 9.33 15.80
CA THR A 41 9.39 10.43 16.59
C THR A 41 9.06 9.96 18.01
N PRO A 42 8.91 10.86 18.99
CA PRO A 42 8.50 10.48 20.35
C PRO A 42 7.18 9.69 20.38
N THR A 43 6.20 10.07 19.55
CA THR A 43 4.92 9.36 19.41
C THR A 43 5.09 7.95 18.87
N GLN A 44 6.06 7.73 17.98
CA GLN A 44 6.36 6.39 17.45
C GLN A 44 7.01 5.49 18.50
N GLU A 45 7.91 6.03 19.32
CA GLU A 45 8.49 5.28 20.45
C GLU A 45 7.42 4.90 21.48
N GLU A 46 6.48 5.80 21.77
CA GLU A 46 5.33 5.51 22.62
C GLU A 46 4.41 4.44 22.00
N SER A 47 4.13 4.55 20.69
CA SER A 47 3.33 3.58 19.94
C SER A 47 3.99 2.20 19.94
N GLY A 48 5.32 2.13 19.81
CA GLY A 48 6.07 0.88 19.89
C GLY A 48 5.94 0.21 21.26
N ARG A 49 6.03 0.98 22.35
CA ARG A 49 5.82 0.47 23.72
C ARG A 49 4.39 -0.06 23.92
N TYR A 50 3.40 0.69 23.46
CA TYR A 50 2.01 0.28 23.55
C TYR A 50 1.76 -1.02 22.76
N LEU A 51 2.25 -1.09 21.52
CA LEU A 51 2.13 -2.28 20.67
C LEU A 51 2.74 -3.50 21.34
N ALA A 52 3.94 -3.38 21.91
CA ALA A 52 4.61 -4.47 22.60
C ALA A 52 3.80 -4.98 23.80
N GLN A 53 3.35 -4.08 24.67
CA GLN A 53 2.51 -4.43 25.81
C GLN A 53 1.20 -5.10 25.37
N TYR A 54 0.55 -4.55 24.34
CA TYR A 54 -0.71 -5.08 23.83
C TYR A 54 -0.55 -6.49 23.28
N LEU A 55 0.46 -6.75 22.45
CA LEU A 55 0.72 -8.08 21.88
C LEU A 55 1.06 -9.10 22.96
N LEU A 56 1.94 -8.76 23.91
CA LEU A 56 2.33 -9.68 24.97
C LEU A 56 1.15 -10.11 25.86
N GLN A 57 0.24 -9.18 26.14
CA GLN A 57 -0.90 -9.44 27.02
C GLN A 57 -2.07 -10.10 26.27
N ASN A 58 -2.44 -9.57 25.11
CA ASN A 58 -3.73 -9.84 24.48
C ASN A 58 -3.65 -10.80 23.29
N HIS A 59 -2.48 -11.01 22.69
CA HIS A 59 -2.37 -11.89 21.53
C HIS A 59 -2.79 -13.33 21.88
N TYR A 60 -3.56 -13.97 20.99
CA TYR A 60 -4.09 -15.32 21.18
C TYR A 60 -2.95 -16.34 21.30
N ARG A 61 -2.05 -16.33 20.31
CA ARG A 61 -0.83 -17.13 20.37
C ARG A 61 0.14 -16.51 21.38
N LYS A 62 0.54 -17.28 22.38
CA LYS A 62 1.60 -16.89 23.32
C LYS A 62 2.97 -17.14 22.70
N VAL A 63 3.51 -16.10 22.07
CA VAL A 63 4.82 -16.15 21.40
C VAL A 63 5.91 -15.86 22.44
N PRO A 64 6.90 -16.76 22.62
CA PRO A 64 8.01 -16.49 23.53
C PRO A 64 8.89 -15.37 22.96
N VAL A 65 9.27 -14.42 23.82
CA VAL A 65 10.25 -13.39 23.48
C VAL A 65 11.64 -13.95 23.74
N ASN A 66 12.39 -14.18 22.66
CA ASN A 66 13.75 -14.71 22.68
C ASN A 66 14.44 -14.49 21.33
N ASP A 67 15.68 -14.94 21.21
CA ASP A 67 16.48 -14.90 19.99
C ASP A 67 15.77 -15.49 18.76
N SER A 68 14.91 -16.50 18.93
CA SER A 68 14.15 -17.07 17.80
C SER A 68 13.13 -16.07 17.26
N LEU A 69 12.45 -15.32 18.14
CA LEU A 69 11.58 -14.22 17.73
C LEU A 69 12.40 -13.11 17.06
N ALA A 70 13.55 -12.74 17.64
CA ALA A 70 14.44 -11.72 17.08
C ALA A 70 14.84 -12.06 15.62
N GLN A 71 15.25 -13.31 15.36
CA GLN A 71 15.60 -13.78 14.01
C GLN A 71 14.39 -13.79 13.06
N GLN A 72 13.20 -14.14 13.55
CA GLN A 72 11.97 -14.09 12.72
C GLN A 72 11.63 -12.66 12.32
N ILE A 73 11.67 -11.71 13.27
CA ILE A 73 11.45 -10.28 13.00
C ILE A 73 12.48 -9.80 11.97
N PHE A 74 13.75 -10.10 12.17
CA PHE A 74 14.82 -9.69 11.27
C PHE A 74 14.63 -10.23 9.85
N ASN A 75 14.33 -11.52 9.70
CA ASN A 75 14.12 -12.14 8.40
C ASN A 75 12.91 -11.54 7.68
N ARG A 76 11.76 -11.41 8.37
CA ARG A 76 10.57 -10.76 7.79
C ARG A 76 10.83 -9.32 7.41
N TYR A 77 11.60 -8.60 8.21
CA TYR A 77 11.93 -7.22 7.92
C TYR A 77 12.77 -7.11 6.65
N LEU A 78 13.80 -7.96 6.49
CA LEU A 78 14.56 -7.98 5.25
C LEU A 78 13.78 -8.52 4.06
N ASP A 79 12.87 -9.47 4.24
CA ASP A 79 11.98 -9.93 3.16
C ASP A 79 11.07 -8.78 2.70
N ASN A 80 10.56 -7.96 3.62
CA ASN A 80 9.75 -6.79 3.30
C ASN A 80 10.55 -5.69 2.56
N LEU A 81 11.82 -5.47 2.93
CA LEU A 81 12.66 -4.43 2.33
C LEU A 81 13.38 -4.87 1.04
N ASP A 82 13.87 -6.11 1.01
CA ASP A 82 14.70 -6.67 -0.06
C ASP A 82 14.19 -8.05 -0.51
N ASN A 83 12.89 -8.14 -0.79
CA ASN A 83 12.22 -9.38 -1.20
C ASN A 83 12.96 -10.12 -2.35
N ASN A 84 13.48 -9.38 -3.34
CA ASN A 84 14.21 -9.97 -4.47
C ASN A 84 15.72 -10.15 -4.23
N ARG A 85 16.21 -9.87 -3.02
CA ARG A 85 17.61 -10.02 -2.59
C ARG A 85 18.57 -9.36 -3.58
N SER A 86 18.26 -8.10 -3.88
CA SER A 86 18.85 -7.29 -4.94
C SER A 86 19.18 -5.87 -4.46
N TYR A 87 19.18 -5.62 -3.14
CA TYR A 87 19.69 -4.37 -2.57
C TYR A 87 20.96 -4.58 -1.75
N PHE A 88 21.07 -5.73 -1.08
CA PHE A 88 22.19 -6.04 -0.20
C PHE A 88 23.04 -7.20 -0.68
N THR A 89 24.29 -7.24 -0.23
CA THR A 89 25.14 -8.43 -0.35
C THR A 89 25.00 -9.34 0.87
N ALA A 90 25.34 -10.61 0.73
CA ALA A 90 25.28 -11.58 1.84
C ALA A 90 26.11 -11.14 3.06
N PRO A 91 27.36 -10.61 2.92
CA PRO A 91 28.11 -10.10 4.07
C PRO A 91 27.44 -8.90 4.77
N GLU A 92 26.74 -8.04 4.04
CA GLU A 92 26.00 -6.92 4.64
C GLU A 92 24.78 -7.39 5.43
N VAL A 93 24.05 -8.37 4.89
CA VAL A 93 22.91 -8.99 5.57
C VAL A 93 23.38 -9.68 6.85
N GLU A 94 24.47 -10.42 6.79
CA GLU A 94 25.02 -11.10 7.96
C GLU A 94 25.52 -10.12 9.01
N LYS A 95 26.17 -9.03 8.59
CA LYS A 95 26.55 -7.95 9.50
C LYS A 95 25.32 -7.34 10.20
N MET A 96 24.26 -7.01 9.45
CA MET A 96 23.02 -6.48 10.02
C MET A 96 22.36 -7.47 10.98
N ARG A 97 22.43 -8.77 10.68
CA ARG A 97 21.92 -9.84 11.55
C ARG A 97 22.65 -9.85 12.90
N GLN A 98 23.98 -9.79 12.87
CA GLN A 98 24.82 -9.86 14.06
C GLN A 98 24.81 -8.59 14.90
N GLU A 99 24.73 -7.41 14.28
CA GLU A 99 24.79 -6.12 14.99
C GLU A 99 23.41 -5.61 15.44
N ALA A 100 22.34 -5.98 14.74
CA ALA A 100 20.99 -5.49 15.02
C ALA A 100 19.98 -6.62 15.20
N GLY A 101 19.94 -7.59 14.29
CA GLY A 101 18.90 -8.64 14.26
C GLY A 101 18.81 -9.49 15.54
N ILE A 102 19.92 -9.75 16.23
CA ILE A 102 19.93 -10.49 17.49
C ILE A 102 19.31 -9.72 18.68
N HIS A 103 19.06 -8.42 18.54
CA HIS A 103 18.52 -7.56 19.60
C HIS A 103 17.07 -7.12 19.33
N PHE A 104 16.42 -7.68 18.30
CA PHE A 104 15.09 -7.26 17.89
C PHE A 104 13.98 -7.66 18.86
N ASP A 105 14.18 -8.72 19.64
CA ASP A 105 13.29 -9.09 20.74
C ASP A 105 13.40 -8.11 21.92
N ASP A 106 14.61 -7.69 22.30
CA ASP A 106 14.84 -6.63 23.29
C ASP A 106 14.25 -5.28 22.84
N ASP A 107 14.47 -4.92 21.58
CA ASP A 107 13.93 -3.71 20.96
C ASP A 107 12.40 -3.75 20.92
N PHE A 108 11.82 -4.92 20.64
CA PHE A 108 10.39 -5.14 20.71
C PHE A 108 9.86 -4.91 22.13
N VAL A 109 10.43 -5.56 23.16
CA VAL A 109 9.96 -5.42 24.55
C VAL A 109 10.07 -3.98 25.05
N SER A 110 11.16 -3.29 24.71
CA SER A 110 11.38 -1.90 25.09
C SER A 110 10.60 -0.89 24.23
N GLY A 111 9.99 -1.34 23.14
CA GLY A 111 9.29 -0.50 22.17
C GLY A 111 10.22 0.47 21.43
N ASN A 112 11.49 0.10 21.25
CA ASN A 112 12.52 0.95 20.65
C ASN A 112 12.70 0.64 19.14
N PRO A 113 12.27 1.52 18.22
CA PRO A 113 12.38 1.27 16.78
C PRO A 113 13.74 1.67 16.17
N ALA A 114 14.70 2.15 16.96
CA ALA A 114 15.91 2.80 16.43
C ALA A 114 16.75 1.92 15.48
N ARG A 115 16.94 0.63 15.81
CA ARG A 115 17.69 -0.30 14.93
C ARG A 115 16.93 -0.61 13.64
N GLY A 116 15.60 -0.76 13.71
CA GLY A 116 14.74 -0.87 12.53
C GLY A 116 14.95 0.33 11.58
N PHE A 117 14.92 1.55 12.12
CA PHE A 117 15.19 2.77 11.35
C PHE A 117 16.60 2.79 10.74
N ALA A 118 17.62 2.31 11.44
CA ALA A 118 18.98 2.26 10.91
C ALA A 118 19.07 1.36 9.66
N ILE A 119 18.48 0.17 9.71
CA ILE A 119 18.40 -0.75 8.56
C ILE A 119 17.57 -0.13 7.42
N TYR A 120 16.43 0.52 7.73
CA TYR A 120 15.62 1.20 6.72
C TYR A 120 16.41 2.29 5.97
N ASN A 121 17.17 3.11 6.70
CA ASN A 121 18.02 4.14 6.09
C ASN A 121 19.12 3.51 5.19
N GLN A 122 19.69 2.37 5.60
CA GLN A 122 20.65 1.63 4.78
C GLN A 122 19.98 1.08 3.51
N PHE A 123 18.75 0.56 3.61
CA PHE A 123 17.93 0.17 2.47
C PHE A 123 17.70 1.34 1.51
N LEU A 124 17.24 2.51 2.00
CA LEU A 124 17.03 3.68 1.16
C LEU A 124 18.29 4.16 0.47
N LYS A 125 19.45 4.03 1.12
CA LYS A 125 20.75 4.30 0.49
C LYS A 125 21.01 3.32 -0.65
N ARG A 126 20.91 2.01 -0.42
CA ARG A 126 21.13 0.96 -1.44
C ARG A 126 20.13 1.05 -2.59
N ALA A 127 18.87 1.38 -2.30
CA ALA A 127 17.84 1.55 -3.31
C ALA A 127 18.14 2.71 -4.26
N ARG A 128 18.62 3.85 -3.73
CA ARG A 128 19.08 4.99 -4.54
C ARG A 128 20.31 4.64 -5.36
N GLU A 129 21.28 3.94 -4.79
CA GLU A 129 22.49 3.47 -5.50
C GLU A 129 22.14 2.56 -6.67
N LYS A 130 21.25 1.58 -6.46
CA LYS A 130 20.74 0.69 -7.52
C LYS A 130 20.12 1.48 -8.67
N MET A 131 19.23 2.42 -8.37
CA MET A 131 18.59 3.23 -9.42
C MET A 131 19.59 4.13 -10.15
N ALA A 132 20.54 4.73 -9.45
CA ALA A 132 21.60 5.53 -10.05
C ALA A 132 22.51 4.68 -10.98
N TYR A 133 22.85 3.46 -10.56
CA TYR A 133 23.57 2.50 -11.39
C TYR A 133 22.79 2.12 -12.64
N MET A 134 21.50 1.76 -12.50
CA MET A 134 20.65 1.41 -13.63
C MET A 134 20.50 2.57 -14.62
N LYS A 135 20.31 3.79 -14.09
CA LYS A 135 20.21 5.02 -14.90
C LYS A 135 21.48 5.28 -15.70
N SER A 136 22.64 5.29 -15.04
CA SER A 136 23.93 5.52 -15.69
C SER A 136 24.28 4.43 -16.71
N SER A 137 24.05 3.16 -16.35
CA SER A 137 24.25 2.02 -17.25
C SER A 137 23.38 2.12 -18.51
N LEU A 138 22.11 2.49 -18.36
CA LEU A 138 21.17 2.60 -19.48
C LEU A 138 21.55 3.67 -20.51
N GLN A 139 22.20 4.77 -20.09
CA GLN A 139 22.62 5.85 -20.97
C GLN A 139 23.61 5.36 -22.06
N THR A 140 24.49 4.43 -21.69
CA THR A 140 25.57 3.92 -22.57
C THR A 140 25.34 2.49 -23.04
N ALA A 141 24.43 1.75 -22.42
CA ALA A 141 24.19 0.34 -22.71
C ALA A 141 23.84 0.07 -24.18
N LYS A 142 24.52 -0.93 -24.75
CA LYS A 142 24.13 -1.62 -25.98
C LYS A 142 23.80 -3.06 -25.58
N PHE A 143 22.51 -3.39 -25.50
CA PHE A 143 22.09 -4.73 -25.10
C PHE A 143 22.25 -5.71 -26.26
N ASP A 144 23.11 -6.70 -26.07
CA ASP A 144 23.17 -7.89 -26.92
C ASP A 144 22.15 -8.92 -26.41
N PHE A 145 21.14 -9.25 -27.22
CA PHE A 145 20.12 -10.24 -26.89
C PHE A 145 20.38 -11.62 -27.52
N SER A 146 21.53 -11.81 -28.16
CA SER A 146 21.94 -13.11 -28.73
C SER A 146 22.64 -14.02 -27.72
N ALA A 147 23.29 -13.44 -26.69
CA ALA A 147 23.94 -14.19 -25.63
C ALA A 147 22.91 -14.95 -24.74
N PRO A 148 23.14 -16.25 -24.44
CA PRO A 148 22.28 -17.02 -23.55
C PRO A 148 22.49 -16.57 -22.09
N GLU A 149 21.57 -15.77 -21.58
CA GLU A 149 21.56 -15.32 -20.17
C GLU A 149 20.21 -15.62 -19.52
N THR A 150 20.23 -15.95 -18.23
CA THR A 150 19.03 -16.18 -17.43
C THR A 150 18.94 -15.19 -16.27
N LEU A 151 17.70 -14.87 -15.89
CA LEU A 151 17.37 -14.08 -14.72
C LEU A 151 16.21 -14.77 -14.00
N GLU A 152 16.42 -15.17 -12.76
CA GLU A 152 15.36 -15.61 -11.87
C GLU A 152 14.54 -14.38 -11.44
N LEU A 153 13.26 -14.36 -11.78
CA LEU A 153 12.37 -13.22 -11.49
C LEU A 153 11.84 -13.27 -10.04
N GLU A 154 11.56 -14.47 -9.55
CA GLU A 154 11.07 -14.73 -8.20
C GLU A 154 12.21 -15.21 -7.31
N ARG A 155 12.96 -14.26 -6.73
CA ARG A 155 14.19 -14.55 -5.96
C ARG A 155 13.96 -14.74 -4.45
N SER A 156 12.77 -14.36 -3.97
CA SER A 156 12.45 -14.27 -2.53
C SER A 156 12.59 -15.57 -1.76
N LYS A 157 12.24 -16.70 -2.38
CA LYS A 157 12.20 -18.01 -1.71
C LYS A 157 13.51 -18.80 -1.84
N THR A 158 14.21 -18.65 -2.95
CA THR A 158 15.21 -19.63 -3.43
C THR A 158 16.61 -19.06 -3.65
N ALA A 159 16.73 -17.80 -4.05
CA ALA A 159 18.02 -17.24 -4.43
C ALA A 159 18.79 -16.73 -3.20
N PRO A 160 20.08 -17.03 -3.00
CA PRO A 160 20.86 -16.36 -1.94
C PRO A 160 21.06 -14.87 -2.26
N TRP A 161 21.33 -14.06 -1.23
CA TRP A 161 21.86 -12.71 -1.44
C TRP A 161 23.17 -12.78 -2.22
N PRO A 162 23.45 -11.82 -3.13
CA PRO A 162 24.70 -11.77 -3.87
C PRO A 162 25.93 -11.81 -2.95
N ALA A 163 26.91 -12.64 -3.28
CA ALA A 163 28.09 -12.88 -2.45
C ALA A 163 28.93 -11.60 -2.22
N ASP A 164 28.94 -10.70 -3.21
CA ASP A 164 29.73 -9.47 -3.19
C ASP A 164 29.11 -8.38 -4.08
N GLN A 165 29.78 -7.23 -4.14
CA GLN A 165 29.36 -6.07 -4.93
C GLN A 165 29.46 -6.28 -6.44
N ALA A 166 30.27 -7.22 -6.93
CA ALA A 166 30.35 -7.55 -8.35
C ALA A 166 29.14 -8.39 -8.76
N ALA A 167 28.80 -9.41 -7.97
CA ALA A 167 27.60 -10.22 -8.14
C ALA A 167 26.32 -9.39 -8.06
N LEU A 168 26.25 -8.43 -7.10
CA LEU A 168 25.12 -7.51 -6.98
C LEU A 168 24.97 -6.61 -8.22
N ARG A 169 26.08 -6.07 -8.75
CA ARG A 169 26.05 -5.24 -9.96
C ARG A 169 25.73 -6.03 -11.23
N ASP A 170 26.16 -7.29 -11.33
CA ASP A 170 25.75 -8.17 -12.43
C ASP A 170 24.25 -8.47 -12.37
N LEU A 171 23.70 -8.73 -11.18
CA LEU A 171 22.25 -8.87 -10.99
C LEU A 171 21.51 -7.61 -11.48
N TRP A 172 21.95 -6.42 -11.08
CA TRP A 172 21.34 -5.17 -11.54
C TRP A 172 21.45 -4.97 -13.06
N ARG A 173 22.56 -5.39 -13.68
CA ARG A 173 22.73 -5.37 -15.14
C ARG A 173 21.70 -6.28 -15.81
N LYS A 174 21.51 -7.50 -15.30
CA LYS A 174 20.52 -8.46 -15.83
C LYS A 174 19.10 -7.95 -15.65
N GLU A 175 18.75 -7.39 -14.48
CA GLU A 175 17.45 -6.77 -14.24
C GLU A 175 17.19 -5.59 -15.19
N LEU A 176 18.19 -4.74 -15.44
CA LEU A 176 18.07 -3.63 -16.40
C LEU A 176 17.86 -4.15 -17.83
N LYS A 177 18.63 -5.16 -18.24
CA LYS A 177 18.48 -5.81 -19.56
C LYS A 177 17.09 -6.43 -19.70
N TYR A 178 16.58 -7.09 -18.65
CA TYR A 178 15.24 -7.66 -18.62
C TYR A 178 14.15 -6.58 -18.71
N GLN A 179 14.26 -5.47 -17.96
CA GLN A 179 13.30 -4.36 -18.06
C GLN A 179 13.26 -3.77 -19.47
N TYR A 180 14.42 -3.58 -20.11
CA TYR A 180 14.49 -3.13 -21.50
C TYR A 180 13.86 -4.15 -22.45
N LEU A 181 14.16 -5.44 -22.28
CA LEU A 181 13.62 -6.53 -23.09
C LEU A 181 12.09 -6.60 -22.98
N SER A 182 11.56 -6.53 -21.76
CA SER A 182 10.12 -6.55 -21.49
C SER A 182 9.39 -5.40 -22.19
N MET A 183 9.95 -4.18 -22.16
CA MET A 183 9.38 -3.03 -22.89
C MET A 183 9.50 -3.17 -24.40
N LYS A 184 10.55 -3.83 -24.91
CA LYS A 184 10.70 -4.10 -26.34
C LYS A 184 9.60 -5.03 -26.87
N TYR A 185 9.13 -5.97 -26.04
CA TYR A 185 8.10 -6.95 -26.40
C TYR A 185 6.69 -6.61 -25.91
N SER A 186 6.49 -5.49 -25.19
CA SER A 186 5.17 -5.08 -24.69
C SER A 186 4.22 -4.56 -25.77
N GLY A 187 4.69 -4.39 -27.01
CA GLY A 187 3.87 -3.92 -28.14
C GLY A 187 3.60 -2.41 -28.17
N GLU A 188 4.21 -1.62 -27.26
CA GLU A 188 4.06 -0.16 -27.22
C GLU A 188 4.81 0.52 -28.39
N LYS A 189 4.19 0.56 -29.57
CA LYS A 189 4.74 1.21 -30.76
C LYS A 189 4.93 2.71 -30.54
N GLY A 190 6.12 3.23 -30.89
CA GLY A 190 6.41 4.67 -30.92
C GLY A 190 6.98 5.29 -29.65
N LYS A 191 7.10 4.55 -28.53
CA LYS A 191 7.80 5.05 -27.33
C LYS A 191 9.29 4.77 -27.38
N ASN A 192 10.10 5.74 -26.99
CA ASN A 192 11.53 5.52 -26.78
C ASN A 192 11.74 4.81 -25.43
N ILE A 193 12.00 3.49 -25.48
CA ILE A 193 12.20 2.64 -24.30
C ILE A 193 13.24 3.23 -23.34
N ARG A 194 14.35 3.75 -23.86
CA ARG A 194 15.41 4.35 -23.04
C ARG A 194 14.90 5.56 -22.28
N THR A 195 14.18 6.46 -22.96
CA THR A 195 13.60 7.65 -22.33
C THR A 195 12.63 7.29 -21.21
N GLU A 196 11.77 6.30 -21.43
CA GLU A 196 10.76 5.88 -20.44
C GLU A 196 11.38 5.19 -19.22
N LEU A 197 12.38 4.32 -19.42
CA LEU A 197 13.12 3.72 -18.31
C LEU A 197 13.90 4.76 -17.50
N LEU A 198 14.56 5.73 -18.16
CA LEU A 198 15.25 6.82 -17.46
C LEU A 198 14.29 7.62 -16.58
N LYS A 199 13.12 8.00 -17.12
CA LYS A 199 12.06 8.66 -16.32
C LYS A 199 11.60 7.79 -15.15
N SER A 200 11.41 6.49 -15.37
CA SER A 200 11.01 5.55 -14.32
C SER A 200 12.02 5.49 -13.17
N PHE A 201 13.32 5.42 -13.48
CA PHE A 201 14.38 5.44 -12.46
C PHE A 201 14.43 6.77 -11.69
N ASP A 202 14.25 7.90 -12.39
CA ASP A 202 14.18 9.21 -11.74
C ASP A 202 12.98 9.32 -10.79
N ASN A 203 11.81 8.81 -11.21
CA ASN A 203 10.62 8.75 -10.36
C ASN A 203 10.85 7.86 -9.14
N ARG A 204 11.49 6.69 -9.29
CA ARG A 204 11.82 5.80 -8.16
C ARG A 204 12.78 6.47 -7.17
N ILE A 205 13.82 7.15 -7.65
CA ILE A 205 14.75 7.93 -6.80
C ILE A 205 13.98 9.00 -6.03
N LYS A 206 13.06 9.71 -6.69
CA LYS A 206 12.20 10.72 -6.05
C LYS A 206 11.34 10.12 -4.94
N ILE A 207 10.72 8.95 -5.17
CA ILE A 207 9.94 8.22 -4.15
C ILE A 207 10.82 7.85 -2.94
N PHE A 208 12.04 7.35 -3.16
CA PHE A 208 12.98 7.04 -2.07
C PHE A 208 13.41 8.29 -1.30
N ASN A 209 13.53 9.44 -1.97
CA ASN A 209 13.88 10.70 -1.33
C ASN A 209 12.73 11.35 -0.54
N GLN A 210 11.49 10.90 -0.76
CA GLN A 210 10.27 11.42 -0.10
C GLN A 210 9.76 10.50 1.02
N GLN A 211 10.54 9.49 1.40
CA GLN A 211 10.22 8.63 2.53
C GLN A 211 10.22 9.44 3.83
N LYS A 212 9.32 9.08 4.73
CA LYS A 212 9.09 9.74 6.00
C LYS A 212 9.33 8.75 7.16
N PRO A 213 9.50 9.23 8.40
CA PRO A 213 9.62 8.35 9.57
C PRO A 213 8.48 7.34 9.69
N GLU A 214 7.26 7.71 9.30
CA GLU A 214 6.09 6.84 9.34
C GLU A 214 6.25 5.60 8.45
N ASP A 215 6.91 5.71 7.29
CA ASP A 215 7.13 4.58 6.39
C ASP A 215 8.11 3.56 7.01
N ALA A 216 9.18 4.07 7.62
CA ALA A 216 10.18 3.24 8.30
C ALA A 216 9.58 2.53 9.52
N PHE A 217 8.76 3.25 10.30
CA PHE A 217 8.05 2.70 11.44
C PHE A 217 7.04 1.64 11.02
N GLN A 218 6.22 1.92 10.00
CA GLN A 218 5.26 0.97 9.41
C GLN A 218 5.96 -0.32 8.99
N ALA A 219 7.03 -0.23 8.20
CA ALA A 219 7.75 -1.40 7.72
C ALA A 219 8.32 -2.25 8.86
N TYR A 220 8.83 -1.61 9.92
CA TYR A 220 9.40 -2.30 11.08
C TYR A 220 8.32 -2.94 11.96
N MET A 221 7.26 -2.20 12.30
CA MET A 221 6.14 -2.72 13.08
C MET A 221 5.44 -3.88 12.35
N LEU A 222 5.26 -3.79 11.03
CA LEU A 222 4.72 -4.88 10.22
C LEU A 222 5.55 -6.17 10.33
N ALA A 223 6.88 -6.06 10.38
CA ALA A 223 7.75 -7.23 10.55
C ALA A 223 7.61 -7.84 11.96
N ILE A 224 7.41 -7.00 12.98
CA ILE A 224 7.13 -7.45 14.35
C ILE A 224 5.78 -8.17 14.41
N THR A 225 4.70 -7.51 13.97
CA THR A 225 3.33 -8.03 14.07
C THR A 225 3.17 -9.33 13.29
N SER A 226 3.65 -9.38 12.04
CA SER A 226 3.59 -10.59 11.21
C SER A 226 4.47 -11.74 11.71
N SER A 227 5.39 -11.50 12.64
CA SER A 227 6.13 -12.56 13.33
C SER A 227 5.29 -13.33 14.36
N PHE A 228 4.21 -12.73 14.84
CA PHE A 228 3.31 -13.41 15.77
C PHE A 228 2.41 -14.41 15.05
N ASP A 229 1.71 -13.95 13.99
CA ASP A 229 0.91 -14.76 13.08
C ASP A 229 0.65 -14.00 11.76
N PRO A 230 0.09 -14.64 10.70
CA PRO A 230 -0.07 -14.00 9.39
C PRO A 230 -1.24 -12.99 9.30
N HIS A 231 -2.01 -12.79 10.37
CA HIS A 231 -3.18 -11.90 10.42
C HIS A 231 -3.04 -10.80 11.47
N THR A 232 -1.90 -10.73 12.15
CA THR A 232 -1.55 -9.64 13.05
C THR A 232 -0.80 -8.57 12.28
N ASP A 233 -1.40 -7.39 12.21
CA ASP A 233 -0.92 -6.28 11.39
C ASP A 233 -0.79 -4.99 12.20
N TYR A 234 -0.02 -4.05 11.68
CA TYR A 234 0.06 -2.68 12.16
C TYR A 234 -0.38 -1.75 11.04
N PHE A 235 -1.26 -0.79 11.35
CA PHE A 235 -1.67 0.23 10.40
C PHE A 235 -1.15 1.58 10.82
N SER A 236 -0.46 2.25 9.90
CA SER A 236 -0.26 3.70 9.99
C SER A 236 -1.61 4.42 9.97
N PRO A 237 -1.70 5.69 10.43
CA PRO A 237 -2.97 6.43 10.43
C PRO A 237 -3.65 6.47 9.05
N ASP A 238 -2.87 6.61 7.98
CA ASP A 238 -3.40 6.66 6.62
C ASP A 238 -3.90 5.28 6.14
N GLU A 239 -3.22 4.18 6.52
CA GLU A 239 -3.69 2.81 6.23
C GLU A 239 -4.93 2.45 7.05
N PHE A 240 -4.99 2.87 8.31
CA PHE A 240 -6.17 2.66 9.16
C PHE A 240 -7.39 3.39 8.59
N GLU A 241 -7.24 4.63 8.12
CA GLU A 241 -8.31 5.36 7.43
C GLU A 241 -8.80 4.60 6.19
N ASN A 242 -7.89 4.04 5.38
CA ASN A 242 -8.27 3.24 4.21
C ASN A 242 -8.97 1.94 4.60
N PHE A 243 -8.51 1.24 5.64
CA PHE A 243 -9.17 0.05 6.18
C PHE A 243 -10.60 0.37 6.65
N GLN A 244 -10.80 1.50 7.33
CA GLN A 244 -12.13 1.96 7.75
C GLN A 244 -13.05 2.28 6.56
N ILE A 245 -12.50 2.88 5.50
CA ILE A 245 -13.24 3.14 4.25
C ILE A 245 -13.68 1.82 3.61
N ASP A 246 -12.79 0.83 3.54
CA ASP A 246 -13.09 -0.46 2.94
C ASP A 246 -14.16 -1.22 3.75
N MET A 247 -14.10 -1.17 5.09
CA MET A 247 -15.10 -1.78 5.97
C MET A 247 -16.46 -1.09 5.93
N SER A 248 -16.50 0.24 5.87
CA SER A 248 -17.75 1.01 5.80
C SER A 248 -18.32 1.16 4.40
N ARG A 249 -17.54 0.85 3.34
CA ARG A 249 -17.83 1.17 1.93
C ARG A 249 -18.18 2.63 1.69
N SER A 250 -17.69 3.51 2.55
CA SER A 250 -18.02 4.93 2.51
C SER A 250 -16.75 5.74 2.67
N LEU A 251 -16.62 6.79 1.86
CA LEU A 251 -15.53 7.74 2.00
C LEU A 251 -16.06 9.16 1.99
N GLU A 252 -15.42 10.05 2.75
CA GLU A 252 -15.67 11.48 2.66
C GLU A 252 -14.64 12.16 1.75
N GLY A 253 -15.12 12.72 0.65
CA GLY A 253 -14.24 13.35 -0.32
C GLY A 253 -14.95 13.76 -1.60
N ILE A 254 -14.21 13.67 -2.71
CA ILE A 254 -14.71 14.10 -4.03
C ILE A 254 -15.28 12.95 -4.87
N GLY A 255 -15.08 11.69 -4.47
CA GLY A 255 -15.54 10.52 -5.24
C GLY A 255 -14.74 10.28 -6.53
N ALA A 256 -13.42 10.13 -6.42
CA ALA A 256 -12.54 9.80 -7.55
C ALA A 256 -11.41 8.89 -7.11
N LYS A 257 -11.05 7.90 -7.94
CA LYS A 257 -9.82 7.10 -7.76
C LYS A 257 -8.68 7.80 -8.48
N LEU A 258 -7.61 8.05 -7.74
CA LEU A 258 -6.43 8.76 -8.23
C LEU A 258 -5.27 7.77 -8.37
N GLN A 259 -4.39 8.04 -9.32
CA GLN A 259 -3.16 7.28 -9.51
C GLN A 259 -2.00 8.23 -9.77
N MET A 260 -0.79 7.78 -9.50
CA MET A 260 0.42 8.50 -9.88
C MET A 260 0.83 8.09 -11.29
N GLU A 261 0.99 9.06 -12.19
CA GLU A 261 1.58 8.85 -13.51
C GLU A 261 2.74 9.83 -13.69
N ASN A 262 3.97 9.30 -13.69
CA ASN A 262 5.19 10.08 -13.58
C ASN A 262 5.20 10.94 -12.31
N GLU A 263 5.15 12.26 -12.48
CA GLU A 263 5.10 13.24 -11.40
C GLU A 263 3.71 13.86 -11.20
N TYR A 264 2.71 13.40 -11.95
CA TYR A 264 1.35 13.94 -11.90
C TYR A 264 0.40 12.99 -11.18
N THR A 265 -0.46 13.56 -10.35
CA THR A 265 -1.64 12.84 -9.86
C THR A 265 -2.72 12.86 -10.94
N VAL A 266 -3.10 11.69 -11.43
CA VAL A 266 -4.05 11.52 -12.53
C VAL A 266 -5.35 10.92 -12.00
N VAL A 267 -6.48 11.41 -12.52
CA VAL A 267 -7.79 10.82 -12.26
C VAL A 267 -7.91 9.52 -13.05
N ASN A 268 -7.84 8.38 -12.37
CA ASN A 268 -8.03 7.08 -12.99
C ASN A 268 -9.51 6.78 -13.25
N GLU A 269 -10.35 7.09 -12.27
CA GLU A 269 -11.78 6.77 -12.28
C GLU A 269 -12.59 7.82 -11.50
N ILE A 270 -13.83 8.05 -11.93
CA ILE A 270 -14.80 8.90 -11.23
C ILE A 270 -15.89 7.99 -10.68
N ILE A 271 -16.14 8.08 -9.37
CA ILE A 271 -17.12 7.23 -8.68
C ILE A 271 -18.52 7.78 -8.96
N PRO A 272 -19.43 7.00 -9.58
CA PRO A 272 -20.80 7.41 -9.85
C PRO A 272 -21.53 7.90 -8.58
N GLY A 273 -22.33 8.96 -8.72
CA GLY A 273 -23.06 9.56 -7.59
C GLY A 273 -22.23 10.45 -6.64
N GLY A 274 -20.90 10.40 -6.70
CA GLY A 274 -20.00 11.26 -5.93
C GLY A 274 -19.96 12.72 -6.41
N PRO A 275 -19.36 13.65 -5.65
CA PRO A 275 -19.26 15.07 -6.02
C PRO A 275 -18.60 15.33 -7.38
N ALA A 276 -17.51 14.63 -7.70
CA ALA A 276 -16.81 14.78 -8.97
C ALA A 276 -17.71 14.36 -10.14
N PHE A 277 -18.43 13.25 -10.00
CA PHE A 277 -19.42 12.78 -10.97
C PHE A 277 -20.54 13.81 -11.17
N LYS A 278 -21.20 14.23 -10.08
CA LYS A 278 -22.30 15.21 -10.11
C LYS A 278 -21.89 16.55 -10.71
N SER A 279 -20.64 16.95 -10.51
CA SER A 279 -20.12 18.20 -11.10
C SER A 279 -19.93 18.10 -12.62
N ASN A 280 -19.62 16.92 -13.15
CA ASN A 280 -19.16 16.69 -14.53
C ASN A 280 -17.96 17.57 -14.97
N ARG A 281 -17.22 18.16 -14.01
CA ARG A 281 -16.10 19.07 -14.28
C ARG A 281 -14.75 18.37 -14.27
N LEU A 282 -14.64 17.24 -13.57
CA LEU A 282 -13.44 16.42 -13.48
C LEU A 282 -13.65 15.14 -14.30
N LYS A 283 -12.69 14.77 -15.15
CA LYS A 283 -12.80 13.62 -16.04
C LYS A 283 -11.64 12.65 -15.88
N LYS A 284 -11.84 11.39 -16.30
CA LYS A 284 -10.77 10.40 -16.41
C LYS A 284 -9.62 10.95 -17.26
N GLY A 285 -8.38 10.77 -16.79
CA GLY A 285 -7.15 11.25 -17.39
C GLY A 285 -6.76 12.70 -17.03
N ASP A 286 -7.63 13.46 -16.36
CA ASP A 286 -7.29 14.82 -15.91
C ASP A 286 -6.14 14.75 -14.89
N LYS A 287 -5.19 15.70 -14.99
CA LYS A 287 -4.03 15.76 -14.10
C LYS A 287 -4.24 16.84 -13.04
N ILE A 288 -4.22 16.46 -11.78
CA ILE A 288 -4.30 17.37 -10.63
C ILE A 288 -2.89 17.90 -10.35
N VAL A 289 -2.71 19.20 -10.53
CA VAL A 289 -1.43 19.91 -10.33
C VAL A 289 -1.45 20.84 -9.12
N GLY A 290 -2.62 21.10 -8.53
CA GLY A 290 -2.69 21.85 -7.28
C GLY A 290 -3.98 21.62 -6.50
N VAL A 291 -3.91 21.78 -5.19
CA VAL A 291 -5.03 21.56 -4.26
C VAL A 291 -5.13 22.73 -3.27
N GLY A 292 -6.27 23.42 -3.28
CA GLY A 292 -6.60 24.49 -2.34
C GLY A 292 -7.73 24.09 -1.38
N GLN A 293 -7.55 24.41 -0.10
CA GLN A 293 -8.57 24.18 0.93
C GLN A 293 -9.57 25.35 0.98
N GLY A 294 -10.85 25.02 1.13
CA GLY A 294 -11.92 26.01 1.21
C GLY A 294 -12.04 26.87 -0.05
N ASP A 295 -12.85 27.93 0.07
CA ASP A 295 -13.08 28.89 -1.02
C ASP A 295 -11.94 29.88 -1.22
N LYS A 296 -11.15 30.16 -0.17
CA LYS A 296 -10.12 31.21 -0.17
C LYS A 296 -8.69 30.75 0.13
N GLY A 297 -8.48 29.50 0.55
CA GLY A 297 -7.13 29.00 0.85
C GLY A 297 -6.19 29.04 -0.35
N GLU A 298 -4.89 29.06 -0.11
CA GLU A 298 -3.91 29.00 -1.18
C GLU A 298 -4.02 27.66 -1.95
N ILE A 299 -3.91 27.71 -3.28
CA ILE A 299 -3.78 26.50 -4.09
C ILE A 299 -2.31 26.10 -4.07
N VAL A 300 -2.02 25.07 -3.28
CA VAL A 300 -0.69 24.50 -3.17
C VAL A 300 -0.41 23.64 -4.39
N ASP A 301 0.74 23.86 -5.04
CA ASP A 301 1.21 22.98 -6.10
C ASP A 301 1.55 21.59 -5.54
N VAL A 302 1.04 20.55 -6.21
CA VAL A 302 1.22 19.15 -5.77
C VAL A 302 1.98 18.31 -6.78
N ILE A 303 2.65 18.95 -7.76
CA ILE A 303 3.43 18.22 -8.76
C ILE A 303 4.58 17.51 -8.06
N GLY A 304 4.66 16.20 -8.29
CA GLY A 304 5.68 15.37 -7.69
C GLY A 304 5.47 15.02 -6.23
N TRP A 305 4.35 15.39 -5.61
CA TRP A 305 4.01 14.92 -4.27
C TRP A 305 3.72 13.42 -4.28
N ARG A 306 3.83 12.78 -3.12
CA ARG A 306 3.35 11.40 -2.95
C ARG A 306 1.84 11.36 -3.12
N ILE A 307 1.34 10.32 -3.77
CA ILE A 307 -0.11 10.18 -4.03
C ILE A 307 -0.94 10.24 -2.72
N ASN A 308 -0.47 9.60 -1.65
CA ASN A 308 -1.15 9.63 -0.35
C ASN A 308 -1.25 11.05 0.22
N ASP A 309 -0.21 11.87 0.07
CA ASP A 309 -0.21 13.27 0.53
C ASP A 309 -1.22 14.12 -0.26
N VAL A 310 -1.32 13.88 -1.58
CA VAL A 310 -2.31 14.53 -2.44
C VAL A 310 -3.73 14.09 -2.07
N VAL A 311 -3.94 12.78 -1.89
CA VAL A 311 -5.23 12.19 -1.48
C VAL A 311 -5.67 12.76 -0.14
N LYS A 312 -4.79 12.80 0.87
CA LYS A 312 -5.06 13.39 2.19
C LYS A 312 -5.50 14.85 2.11
N LYS A 313 -4.92 15.62 1.19
CA LYS A 313 -5.29 17.02 0.95
C LYS A 313 -6.62 17.14 0.20
N ILE A 314 -6.94 16.21 -0.69
CA ILE A 314 -8.20 16.20 -1.45
C ILE A 314 -9.37 15.72 -0.59
N ARG A 315 -9.16 14.72 0.27
CA ARG A 315 -10.12 14.26 1.28
C ARG A 315 -10.40 15.36 2.31
N GLY A 316 -11.46 15.15 3.08
CA GLY A 316 -11.87 16.05 4.15
C GLY A 316 -13.37 15.95 4.43
N ALA A 317 -13.76 16.54 5.56
CA ALA A 317 -15.12 16.43 6.08
C ALA A 317 -16.19 16.82 5.06
N LYS A 318 -17.31 16.09 5.06
CA LYS A 318 -18.51 16.42 4.29
C LYS A 318 -18.90 17.90 4.44
N GLY A 319 -19.33 18.51 3.34
CA GLY A 319 -19.76 19.90 3.26
C GLY A 319 -18.62 20.90 3.12
N THR A 320 -17.38 20.52 3.41
CA THR A 320 -16.22 21.38 3.17
C THR A 320 -15.88 21.48 1.68
N VAL A 321 -15.21 22.56 1.29
CA VAL A 321 -14.87 22.84 -0.11
C VAL A 321 -13.41 22.51 -0.40
N VAL A 322 -13.16 21.94 -1.57
CA VAL A 322 -11.82 21.79 -2.14
C VAL A 322 -11.77 22.37 -3.55
N ARG A 323 -10.65 23.02 -3.88
CA ARG A 323 -10.38 23.51 -5.24
C ARG A 323 -9.21 22.75 -5.83
N LEU A 324 -9.41 22.18 -7.02
CA LEU A 324 -8.41 21.43 -7.76
C LEU A 324 -7.96 22.26 -8.96
N LYS A 325 -6.66 22.54 -9.06
CA LYS A 325 -6.05 23.06 -10.29
C LYS A 325 -5.71 21.86 -11.18
N VAL A 326 -6.31 21.81 -12.36
CA VAL A 326 -6.34 20.62 -13.22
C VAL A 326 -5.88 20.96 -14.63
N LEU A 327 -4.98 20.13 -15.16
CA LEU A 327 -4.63 20.09 -16.58
C LEU A 327 -5.56 19.09 -17.30
N PRO A 328 -6.36 19.53 -18.28
CA PRO A 328 -7.31 18.65 -18.97
C PRO A 328 -6.63 17.55 -19.79
N ALA A 329 -7.16 16.33 -19.70
CA ALA A 329 -6.68 15.19 -20.51
C ALA A 329 -6.87 15.41 -22.01
N SER A 330 -7.98 16.04 -22.40
CA SER A 330 -8.37 16.30 -23.79
C SER A 330 -7.36 17.16 -24.58
N GLN A 331 -6.46 17.84 -23.87
CA GLN A 331 -5.43 18.70 -24.46
C GLN A 331 -4.03 18.12 -24.27
N ALA A 332 -3.93 16.79 -24.10
CA ALA A 332 -2.70 16.06 -23.77
C ALA A 332 -1.97 16.62 -22.54
N GLY A 333 -2.69 17.28 -21.62
CA GLY A 333 -2.12 17.98 -20.47
C GLY A 333 -1.30 19.23 -20.81
N LYS A 334 -1.38 19.75 -22.05
CA LYS A 334 -0.64 20.94 -22.52
C LYS A 334 -1.46 22.23 -22.57
N GLY A 335 -2.77 22.15 -22.36
CA GLY A 335 -3.63 23.33 -22.32
C GLY A 335 -3.67 24.02 -20.95
N PRO A 336 -4.35 25.18 -20.85
CA PRO A 336 -4.35 25.99 -19.64
C PRO A 336 -4.96 25.22 -18.47
N ALA A 337 -4.32 25.32 -17.31
CA ALA A 337 -4.85 24.76 -16.08
C ALA A 337 -6.16 25.45 -15.71
N ARG A 338 -7.19 24.68 -15.34
CA ARG A 338 -8.47 25.19 -14.85
C ARG A 338 -8.64 24.88 -13.37
N ILE A 339 -9.32 25.77 -12.65
CA ILE A 339 -9.68 25.54 -11.25
C ILE A 339 -11.09 24.96 -11.18
N ILE A 340 -11.22 23.80 -10.55
CA ILE A 340 -12.48 23.11 -10.30
C ILE A 340 -12.77 23.21 -8.80
N ARG A 341 -13.92 23.77 -8.46
CA ARG A 341 -14.43 23.81 -7.08
C ARG A 341 -15.37 22.63 -6.86
N LEU A 342 -15.12 21.83 -5.83
CA LEU A 342 -15.96 20.70 -5.43
C LEU A 342 -16.32 20.84 -3.94
N VAL A 343 -17.56 20.50 -3.60
CA VAL A 343 -18.01 20.35 -2.22
C VAL A 343 -17.87 18.87 -1.87
N ARG A 344 -17.14 18.56 -0.80
CA ARG A 344 -16.93 17.18 -0.36
C ARG A 344 -18.24 16.59 0.16
N ALA A 345 -18.45 15.32 -0.09
CA ALA A 345 -19.59 14.58 0.43
C ALA A 345 -19.17 13.17 0.80
N THR A 346 -20.01 12.51 1.59
CA THR A 346 -20.02 11.07 1.72
C THR A 346 -20.31 10.45 0.36
N VAL A 347 -19.47 9.52 -0.06
CA VAL A 347 -19.57 8.79 -1.32
C VAL A 347 -19.70 7.32 -1.00
N ASP A 348 -20.86 6.76 -1.33
CA ASP A 348 -21.14 5.34 -1.15
C ASP A 348 -20.57 4.53 -2.32
N LEU A 349 -19.76 3.53 -2.00
CA LEU A 349 -19.17 2.63 -2.97
C LEU A 349 -20.19 1.53 -3.32
N GLN A 350 -21.17 1.89 -4.15
CA GLN A 350 -22.29 1.03 -4.55
C GLN A 350 -21.83 -0.27 -5.22
N GLU A 351 -20.76 -0.23 -6.00
CA GLU A 351 -20.20 -1.42 -6.66
C GLU A 351 -19.68 -2.47 -5.66
N GLN A 352 -19.35 -2.04 -4.43
CA GLN A 352 -18.90 -2.92 -3.35
C GLN A 352 -20.05 -3.41 -2.45
N ALA A 353 -21.30 -2.98 -2.71
CA ALA A 353 -22.46 -3.48 -1.98
C ALA A 353 -22.87 -4.88 -2.45
N ALA A 354 -23.70 -5.57 -1.65
CA ALA A 354 -24.36 -6.78 -2.11
C ALA A 354 -25.23 -6.49 -3.35
N GLN A 355 -25.12 -7.34 -4.37
CA GLN A 355 -25.82 -7.16 -5.64
C GLN A 355 -26.83 -8.28 -5.88
N LYS A 356 -28.01 -7.91 -6.38
CA LYS A 356 -29.05 -8.84 -6.83
C LYS A 356 -28.86 -9.13 -8.32
N LYS A 357 -28.90 -10.41 -8.70
CA LYS A 357 -29.10 -10.85 -10.09
C LYS A 357 -30.20 -11.90 -10.14
N ILE A 358 -30.83 -12.05 -11.30
CA ILE A 358 -31.70 -13.19 -11.60
C ILE A 358 -31.12 -13.91 -12.80
N ILE A 359 -31.08 -15.23 -12.71
CA ILE A 359 -30.75 -16.11 -13.83
C ILE A 359 -31.93 -17.04 -14.11
N TYR A 360 -32.04 -17.45 -15.36
CA TYR A 360 -33.02 -18.43 -15.82
C TYR A 360 -32.27 -19.64 -16.33
N GLU A 361 -32.44 -20.79 -15.67
CA GLU A 361 -31.74 -22.02 -16.03
C GLU A 361 -32.75 -23.17 -16.07
N ASN A 362 -32.82 -23.89 -17.19
CA ASN A 362 -33.77 -24.99 -17.40
C ASN A 362 -35.24 -24.62 -17.07
N GLY A 363 -35.63 -23.37 -17.32
CA GLY A 363 -36.98 -22.87 -17.02
C GLY A 363 -37.20 -22.42 -15.58
N HIS A 364 -36.22 -22.59 -14.69
CA HIS A 364 -36.29 -22.15 -13.29
C HIS A 364 -35.73 -20.75 -13.10
N LYS A 365 -36.43 -19.93 -12.32
CA LYS A 365 -36.01 -18.57 -11.99
C LYS A 365 -35.24 -18.55 -10.68
N ILE A 366 -33.93 -18.30 -10.75
CA ILE A 366 -33.03 -18.36 -9.58
C ILE A 366 -32.51 -16.95 -9.25
N GLY A 367 -32.61 -16.59 -7.97
CA GLY A 367 -32.00 -15.37 -7.44
C GLY A 367 -30.53 -15.60 -7.12
N VAL A 368 -29.66 -14.65 -7.46
CA VAL A 368 -28.26 -14.68 -7.08
C VAL A 368 -27.94 -13.43 -6.27
N ILE A 369 -27.43 -13.63 -5.06
CA ILE A 369 -26.91 -12.58 -4.19
C ILE A 369 -25.39 -12.64 -4.29
N VAL A 370 -24.80 -11.69 -5.04
CA VAL A 370 -23.34 -11.56 -5.09
C VAL A 370 -22.93 -10.70 -3.91
N LEU A 371 -22.12 -11.28 -3.02
CA LEU A 371 -21.67 -10.59 -1.81
C LEU A 371 -20.15 -10.40 -1.85
N PRO A 372 -19.65 -9.18 -2.17
CA PRO A 372 -18.22 -8.92 -2.30
C PRO A 372 -17.44 -9.01 -0.98
N SER A 373 -18.05 -8.60 0.13
CA SER A 373 -17.48 -8.64 1.48
C SER A 373 -18.59 -8.59 2.54
N PHE A 374 -18.28 -8.98 3.77
CA PHE A 374 -19.15 -8.75 4.93
C PHE A 374 -18.85 -7.36 5.54
N TYR A 375 -19.30 -6.31 4.87
CA TYR A 375 -19.06 -4.91 5.28
C TYR A 375 -19.98 -4.45 6.41
N LEU A 376 -19.46 -3.55 7.24
CA LEU A 376 -20.16 -2.86 8.33
C LEU A 376 -19.53 -1.48 8.58
N ASP A 377 -20.34 -0.43 8.53
CA ASP A 377 -19.98 0.90 9.02
C ASP A 377 -20.07 0.96 10.55
N PHE A 378 -19.00 0.51 11.23
CA PHE A 378 -18.90 0.46 12.69
C PHE A 378 -19.17 1.81 13.38
N GLU A 379 -18.73 2.91 12.78
CA GLU A 379 -18.96 4.26 13.34
C GLU A 379 -20.42 4.68 13.16
N GLY A 380 -21.00 4.41 11.99
CA GLY A 380 -22.41 4.63 11.74
C GLY A 380 -23.33 3.82 12.66
N GLU A 381 -22.97 2.58 12.94
CA GLU A 381 -23.68 1.72 13.88
C GLU A 381 -23.55 2.21 15.33
N ARG A 382 -22.32 2.51 15.78
CA ARG A 382 -22.07 3.06 17.13
C ARG A 382 -22.84 4.35 17.38
N GLN A 383 -22.95 5.19 16.35
CA GLN A 383 -23.70 6.46 16.38
C GLN A 383 -25.21 6.27 16.12
N GLN A 384 -25.68 5.03 15.93
CA GLN A 384 -27.08 4.70 15.63
C GLN A 384 -27.64 5.47 14.43
N LYS A 385 -26.83 5.71 13.40
CA LYS A 385 -27.31 6.31 12.15
C LYS A 385 -28.35 5.40 11.51
N GLN A 386 -29.43 5.95 10.96
CA GLN A 386 -30.47 5.09 10.37
C GLN A 386 -29.96 4.27 9.17
N ASN A 387 -29.17 4.89 8.30
CA ASN A 387 -28.76 4.33 7.00
C ASN A 387 -27.24 4.08 6.90
N TYR A 388 -26.63 3.52 7.96
CA TYR A 388 -25.25 3.04 7.85
C TYR A 388 -25.17 1.80 6.96
N ALA A 389 -24.02 1.61 6.31
CA ALA A 389 -23.78 0.45 5.44
C ALA A 389 -23.69 -0.84 6.28
N SER A 390 -24.54 -1.81 5.98
CA SER A 390 -24.59 -3.11 6.64
C SER A 390 -24.94 -4.19 5.62
N THR A 391 -24.19 -5.27 5.65
CA THR A 391 -24.42 -6.41 4.76
C THR A 391 -25.81 -7.02 5.00
N THR A 392 -26.19 -7.21 6.26
CA THR A 392 -27.46 -7.78 6.68
C THR A 392 -28.63 -6.95 6.20
N LYS A 393 -28.54 -5.61 6.29
CA LYS A 393 -29.59 -4.70 5.77
C LYS A 393 -29.75 -4.84 4.25
N ASP A 394 -28.65 -4.87 3.51
CA ASP A 394 -28.69 -5.01 2.05
C ASP A 394 -29.18 -6.40 1.61
N VAL A 395 -28.71 -7.48 2.23
CA VAL A 395 -29.16 -8.84 1.95
C VAL A 395 -30.64 -9.02 2.31
N THR A 396 -31.09 -8.45 3.43
CA THR A 396 -32.52 -8.43 3.81
C THR A 396 -33.38 -7.78 2.73
N ARG A 397 -32.97 -6.62 2.22
CA ARG A 397 -33.66 -5.93 1.13
C ARG A 397 -33.69 -6.81 -0.12
N ILE A 398 -32.56 -7.39 -0.51
CA ILE A 398 -32.43 -8.24 -1.70
C ILE A 398 -33.30 -9.50 -1.59
N ILE A 399 -33.31 -10.19 -0.45
CA ILE A 399 -34.16 -11.37 -0.22
C ILE A 399 -35.64 -11.00 -0.40
N ASN A 400 -36.08 -9.86 0.14
CA ASN A 400 -37.46 -9.41 -0.01
C ASN A 400 -37.82 -9.06 -1.46
N GLU A 401 -36.89 -8.45 -2.22
CA GLU A 401 -37.07 -8.24 -3.66
C GLU A 401 -37.18 -9.56 -4.43
N LEU A 402 -36.29 -10.51 -4.16
CA LEU A 402 -36.29 -11.83 -4.81
C LEU A 402 -37.57 -12.62 -4.50
N LYS A 403 -38.09 -12.53 -3.28
CA LYS A 403 -39.39 -13.12 -2.90
C LYS A 403 -40.54 -12.52 -3.69
N ARG A 404 -40.59 -11.19 -3.85
CA ARG A 404 -41.62 -10.52 -4.69
C ARG A 404 -41.50 -10.89 -6.16
N GLU A 405 -40.29 -11.23 -6.60
CA GLU A 405 -40.00 -11.69 -7.95
C GLU A 405 -40.25 -13.20 -8.13
N ASN A 406 -40.72 -13.90 -7.08
CA ASN A 406 -41.07 -15.33 -7.07
C ASN A 406 -39.93 -16.24 -7.56
N VAL A 407 -38.70 -16.02 -7.08
CA VAL A 407 -37.61 -16.94 -7.38
C VAL A 407 -37.81 -18.29 -6.67
N GLU A 408 -37.43 -19.35 -7.36
CA GLU A 408 -37.59 -20.73 -6.90
C GLU A 408 -36.43 -21.18 -6.01
N GLY A 409 -35.28 -20.49 -6.08
CA GLY A 409 -34.07 -20.77 -5.31
C GLY A 409 -33.20 -19.51 -5.18
N ILE A 410 -32.32 -19.50 -4.17
CA ILE A 410 -31.30 -18.46 -3.99
C ILE A 410 -29.90 -19.07 -4.03
N ILE A 411 -29.00 -18.44 -4.77
CA ILE A 411 -27.56 -18.67 -4.72
C ILE A 411 -26.91 -17.49 -4.00
N VAL A 412 -26.12 -17.76 -2.96
CA VAL A 412 -25.23 -16.76 -2.35
C VAL A 412 -23.83 -16.96 -2.91
N ASP A 413 -23.36 -16.02 -3.72
CA ASP A 413 -22.05 -16.06 -4.36
C ASP A 413 -21.02 -15.33 -3.50
N LEU A 414 -20.14 -16.11 -2.87
CA LEU A 414 -19.04 -15.68 -2.00
C LEU A 414 -17.67 -15.87 -2.66
N ARG A 415 -17.61 -16.14 -3.97
CA ARG A 415 -16.33 -16.20 -4.69
C ARG A 415 -15.63 -14.85 -4.61
N GLU A 416 -14.33 -14.88 -4.35
CA GLU A 416 -13.51 -13.67 -4.12
C GLU A 416 -13.87 -12.87 -2.85
N ASN A 417 -14.76 -13.36 -1.98
CA ASN A 417 -15.09 -12.70 -0.72
C ASN A 417 -14.11 -13.10 0.39
N GLY A 418 -13.17 -12.22 0.71
CA GLY A 418 -12.16 -12.44 1.76
C GLY A 418 -12.69 -12.33 3.20
N GLY A 419 -13.99 -12.14 3.40
CA GLY A 419 -14.63 -12.01 4.71
C GLY A 419 -15.04 -10.59 5.06
N GLY A 420 -14.89 -10.22 6.34
CA GLY A 420 -15.30 -8.91 6.88
C GLY A 420 -15.75 -9.01 8.33
N SER A 421 -16.78 -8.25 8.68
CA SER A 421 -17.37 -8.23 10.01
C SER A 421 -17.94 -9.59 10.41
N LEU A 422 -17.45 -10.11 11.54
CA LEU A 422 -17.96 -11.33 12.17
C LEU A 422 -19.44 -11.19 12.56
N GLU A 423 -19.85 -10.01 13.02
CA GLU A 423 -21.24 -9.71 13.35
C GLU A 423 -22.15 -9.84 12.13
N GLU A 424 -21.73 -9.29 11.00
CA GLU A 424 -22.49 -9.40 9.75
C GLU A 424 -22.56 -10.86 9.27
N ALA A 425 -21.50 -11.66 9.45
CA ALA A 425 -21.53 -13.08 9.13
C ALA A 425 -22.62 -13.83 9.93
N VAL A 426 -22.69 -13.55 11.24
CA VAL A 426 -23.68 -14.15 12.14
C VAL A 426 -25.10 -13.71 11.76
N ASN A 427 -25.32 -12.41 11.58
CA ASN A 427 -26.63 -11.85 11.28
C ASN A 427 -27.15 -12.28 9.89
N VAL A 428 -26.29 -12.30 8.86
CA VAL A 428 -26.67 -12.78 7.51
C VAL A 428 -27.02 -14.28 7.55
N THR A 429 -26.30 -15.09 8.33
CA THR A 429 -26.63 -16.51 8.51
C THR A 429 -28.03 -16.68 9.09
N GLY A 430 -28.38 -15.89 10.11
CA GLY A 430 -29.70 -15.90 10.74
C GLY A 430 -30.87 -15.63 9.78
N LEU A 431 -30.66 -14.88 8.70
CA LEU A 431 -31.66 -14.67 7.65
C LEU A 431 -32.10 -15.96 6.95
N PHE A 432 -31.27 -17.00 6.99
CA PHE A 432 -31.52 -18.30 6.35
C PHE A 432 -31.77 -19.43 7.36
N THR A 433 -31.15 -19.40 8.54
CA THR A 433 -31.25 -20.46 9.56
C THR A 433 -32.23 -20.12 10.68
N GLY A 434 -32.59 -18.84 10.85
CA GLY A 434 -33.30 -18.36 12.03
C GLY A 434 -32.41 -18.34 13.27
N LYS A 435 -33.04 -18.30 14.45
CA LYS A 435 -32.35 -18.21 15.74
C LYS A 435 -31.60 -19.50 16.06
N GLY A 436 -30.29 -19.40 16.31
CA GLY A 436 -29.45 -20.52 16.68
C GLY A 436 -27.97 -20.16 16.69
N PRO A 437 -27.11 -21.00 17.31
CA PRO A 437 -25.66 -20.80 17.29
C PRO A 437 -25.11 -20.81 15.87
N VAL A 438 -24.29 -19.83 15.52
CA VAL A 438 -23.64 -19.75 14.20
C VAL A 438 -22.16 -20.10 14.32
N VAL A 439 -21.47 -19.54 15.32
CA VAL A 439 -20.02 -19.72 15.47
C VAL A 439 -19.63 -19.67 16.94
N GLN A 440 -18.56 -20.40 17.29
CA GLN A 440 -17.95 -20.34 18.61
C GLN A 440 -16.59 -19.66 18.53
N VAL A 441 -16.38 -18.64 19.36
CA VAL A 441 -15.12 -17.89 19.46
C VAL A 441 -14.40 -18.28 20.75
N SER A 442 -13.08 -18.43 20.68
CA SER A 442 -12.21 -18.63 21.85
C SER A 442 -11.25 -17.46 21.97
N ASN A 443 -11.05 -16.94 23.18
CA ASN A 443 -10.08 -15.88 23.44
C ASN A 443 -8.74 -16.42 23.99
N ALA A 444 -7.76 -15.53 24.14
CA ALA A 444 -6.41 -15.84 24.62
C ALA A 444 -6.34 -16.36 26.07
N LEU A 445 -7.40 -16.15 26.85
CA LEU A 445 -7.53 -16.60 28.25
C LEU A 445 -8.29 -17.94 28.35
N GLY A 446 -8.64 -18.56 27.22
CA GLY A 446 -9.39 -19.82 27.16
C GLY A 446 -10.91 -19.67 27.32
N GLY A 447 -11.42 -18.45 27.43
CA GLY A 447 -12.85 -18.17 27.45
C GLY A 447 -13.48 -18.48 26.09
N LYS A 448 -14.64 -19.15 26.11
CA LYS A 448 -15.42 -19.51 24.91
C LYS A 448 -16.74 -18.77 24.90
N MET A 449 -17.13 -18.26 23.74
CA MET A 449 -18.40 -17.59 23.51
C MET A 449 -19.07 -18.16 22.27
N VAL A 450 -20.36 -18.44 22.36
CA VAL A 450 -21.18 -18.83 21.21
C VAL A 450 -21.91 -17.60 20.70
N LEU A 451 -21.67 -17.25 19.45
CA LEU A 451 -22.37 -16.18 18.76
C LEU A 451 -23.54 -16.75 17.98
N LYS A 452 -24.67 -16.05 18.04
CA LYS A 452 -25.95 -16.39 17.41
C LYS A 452 -26.62 -15.11 16.97
N ASP A 453 -27.45 -15.19 15.94
CA ASP A 453 -28.33 -14.08 15.59
C ASP A 453 -29.49 -13.98 16.61
N GLU A 454 -29.60 -12.83 17.25
CA GLU A 454 -30.72 -12.50 18.16
C GLU A 454 -31.71 -11.50 17.55
N ASN A 455 -31.32 -10.85 16.45
CA ASN A 455 -31.93 -9.63 15.95
C ASN A 455 -32.83 -9.87 14.73
N TYR A 456 -32.54 -10.87 13.89
CA TYR A 456 -33.28 -11.09 12.65
C TYR A 456 -34.10 -12.40 12.66
N PRO A 457 -35.32 -12.38 12.13
CA PRO A 457 -36.06 -13.60 11.85
C PRO A 457 -35.53 -14.25 10.57
N MET A 458 -35.76 -15.56 10.42
CA MET A 458 -35.54 -16.24 9.15
C MET A 458 -36.42 -15.61 8.06
N LEU A 459 -35.79 -15.12 6.99
CA LEU A 459 -36.47 -14.42 5.89
C LEU A 459 -36.73 -15.33 4.69
N TYR A 460 -35.89 -16.34 4.49
CA TYR A 460 -35.98 -17.26 3.36
C TYR A 460 -35.79 -18.71 3.80
N SER A 461 -36.78 -19.55 3.51
CA SER A 461 -36.80 -20.99 3.81
C SER A 461 -36.70 -21.88 2.56
N GLY A 462 -36.65 -21.30 1.36
CA GLY A 462 -36.56 -22.05 0.10
C GLY A 462 -35.16 -22.61 -0.19
N PRO A 463 -34.97 -23.30 -1.32
CA PRO A 463 -33.69 -23.88 -1.74
C PRO A 463 -32.54 -22.85 -1.75
N LEU A 464 -31.43 -23.21 -1.12
CA LEU A 464 -30.26 -22.34 -0.96
C LEU A 464 -28.99 -23.07 -1.43
N VAL A 465 -28.15 -22.37 -2.18
CA VAL A 465 -26.80 -22.82 -2.56
C VAL A 465 -25.80 -21.73 -2.17
N VAL A 466 -24.66 -22.12 -1.60
CA VAL A 466 -23.56 -21.21 -1.28
C VAL A 466 -22.36 -21.52 -2.19
N LEU A 467 -21.99 -20.55 -3.03
CA LEU A 467 -20.89 -20.71 -3.97
C LEU A 467 -19.61 -20.08 -3.41
N VAL A 468 -18.57 -20.90 -3.22
CA VAL A 468 -17.26 -20.50 -2.68
C VAL A 468 -16.13 -20.83 -3.64
N ASN A 469 -14.97 -20.21 -3.45
CA ASN A 469 -13.72 -20.61 -4.08
C ASN A 469 -12.52 -20.46 -3.12
N ARG A 470 -11.30 -20.72 -3.59
CA ARG A 470 -10.07 -20.63 -2.76
C ARG A 470 -9.77 -19.25 -2.17
N TYR A 471 -10.50 -18.21 -2.57
CA TYR A 471 -10.37 -16.86 -2.05
C TYR A 471 -11.51 -16.49 -1.07
N SER A 472 -12.50 -17.38 -0.90
CA SER A 472 -13.51 -17.27 0.15
C SER A 472 -12.87 -17.54 1.51
N ALA A 473 -12.88 -16.58 2.43
CA ALA A 473 -12.17 -16.69 3.70
C ALA A 473 -12.93 -16.03 4.88
N SER A 474 -12.55 -16.40 6.10
CA SER A 474 -12.99 -15.77 7.35
C SER A 474 -14.52 -15.78 7.50
N ALA A 475 -15.20 -14.63 7.51
CA ALA A 475 -16.65 -14.52 7.59
C ALA A 475 -17.40 -15.36 6.52
N SER A 476 -16.83 -15.48 5.31
CA SER A 476 -17.41 -16.33 4.26
C SER A 476 -17.36 -17.82 4.61
N GLU A 477 -16.29 -18.28 5.24
CA GLU A 477 -16.16 -19.66 5.71
C GLU A 477 -17.13 -19.93 6.85
N ILE A 478 -17.29 -18.97 7.78
CA ILE A 478 -18.26 -19.07 8.88
C ILE A 478 -19.69 -19.22 8.34
N PHE A 479 -20.08 -18.35 7.40
CA PHE A 479 -21.40 -18.43 6.77
C PHE A 479 -21.60 -19.77 6.05
N ALA A 480 -20.66 -20.17 5.19
CA ALA A 480 -20.77 -21.40 4.42
C ALA A 480 -20.82 -22.64 5.32
N ALA A 481 -19.96 -22.71 6.34
CA ALA A 481 -19.93 -23.80 7.31
C ALA A 481 -21.24 -23.87 8.10
N ALA A 482 -21.77 -22.74 8.58
CA ALA A 482 -23.04 -22.74 9.29
C ALA A 482 -24.21 -23.19 8.40
N ILE A 483 -24.28 -22.73 7.14
CA ILE A 483 -25.31 -23.20 6.21
C ILE A 483 -25.21 -24.72 5.96
N GLN A 484 -23.99 -25.23 5.84
CA GLN A 484 -23.72 -26.67 5.67
C GLN A 484 -24.09 -27.47 6.93
N ASP A 485 -23.63 -27.07 8.11
CA ASP A 485 -23.81 -27.78 9.38
C ASP A 485 -25.28 -27.84 9.81
N TYR A 486 -26.07 -26.81 9.51
CA TYR A 486 -27.52 -26.82 9.71
C TYR A 486 -28.27 -27.67 8.66
N GLY A 487 -27.60 -28.18 7.63
CA GLY A 487 -28.23 -28.79 6.47
C GLY A 487 -29.16 -27.81 5.73
N ARG A 488 -28.90 -26.51 5.84
CA ARG A 488 -29.78 -25.46 5.33
C ARG A 488 -29.61 -25.23 3.83
N GLY A 489 -28.42 -25.44 3.29
CA GLY A 489 -28.12 -25.24 1.87
C GLY A 489 -27.02 -26.17 1.39
N LEU A 490 -26.78 -26.16 0.08
CA LEU A 490 -25.70 -26.90 -0.58
C LEU A 490 -24.44 -26.07 -0.73
#